data_AF-A0A1I7UKQ6-F1
#
_entry.id   AF-A0A1I7UKQ6-F1
#
_cell.length_a   1.000
_cell.length_b   1.000
_cell.length_c   1.000
_cell.angle_alpha   90.00
_cell.angle_beta   90.00
_cell.angle_gamma   90.00
#
_symmetry.space_group_name_H-M   'P 1'
#
loop_
_entity.id
_entity.type
_entity.pdbx_description
1 polymer ?
#
loop_
_entity_poly.entity_id
_entity_poly.type
_entity_poly.pdbx_seq_one_letter_code
_entity_poly.pdbx_strand_id
1 'polypeptide(L)'
;MPCLLLTGYGSAPTGVIFASDTFYFIPLDGGSSSSSSSISSPRQLQPPRPADFPVSAQVISSSEILLAYQNHGCFVDFHGQETRRQIVEWEKMPMEIVFTSPFLYVVHDDSIEILEVSDDPQKTFLEEREVFECVNAHLIGRQLGGGVIISVSSQDSTEVHRFSTSGARGRIQKRRGASPCATLKRTKN
;
A
#
# COMPACT_ATOMS: atom_id res chain seq x y z
N MET A 1 -26.14 -9.50 3.58
CA MET A 1 -25.18 -10.59 3.32
C MET A 1 -23.89 -9.94 2.87
N PRO A 2 -22.89 -9.69 3.72
CA PRO A 2 -21.61 -9.22 3.21
C PRO A 2 -20.87 -10.44 2.65
N CYS A 3 -20.58 -10.41 1.35
CA CYS A 3 -19.72 -11.38 0.71
C CYS A 3 -18.35 -11.33 1.40
N LEU A 4 -17.86 -12.50 1.86
CA LEU A 4 -16.47 -12.73 2.22
C LEU A 4 -15.61 -12.65 0.94
N LEU A 5 -15.46 -11.45 0.40
CA LEU A 5 -14.42 -11.16 -0.58
C LEU A 5 -13.10 -11.09 0.20
N LEU A 6 -12.14 -11.92 -0.21
CA LEU A 6 -10.78 -11.87 0.29
C LEU A 6 -10.20 -10.53 -0.21
N THR A 7 -10.25 -9.48 0.61
CA THR A 7 -9.97 -8.10 0.14
C THR A 7 -8.48 -7.86 -0.09
N GLY A 8 -7.61 -8.76 0.38
CA GLY A 8 -6.20 -8.76 0.05
C GLY A 8 -5.45 -9.92 0.69
N TYR A 9 -4.34 -10.32 0.07
CA TYR A 9 -3.35 -11.21 0.66
C TYR A 9 -1.95 -10.60 0.48
N GLY A 10 -1.10 -10.78 1.47
CA GLY A 10 0.28 -10.29 1.48
C GLY A 10 1.24 -11.40 1.90
N SER A 11 2.36 -11.51 1.21
CA SER A 11 3.45 -12.39 1.66
C SER A 11 4.24 -11.67 2.75
N ALA A 12 4.45 -12.35 3.87
CA ALA A 12 5.37 -11.94 4.92
C ALA A 12 6.58 -12.89 4.97
N PRO A 13 7.70 -12.49 5.60
CA PRO A 13 8.91 -13.33 5.63
C PRO A 13 8.71 -14.73 6.21
N THR A 14 7.77 -14.88 7.15
CA THR A 14 7.52 -16.12 7.90
C THR A 14 6.07 -16.57 7.82
N GLY A 15 5.29 -16.04 6.87
CA GLY A 15 3.86 -16.32 6.84
C GLY A 15 3.10 -15.63 5.71
N VAL A 16 1.78 -15.77 5.77
CA VAL A 16 0.84 -15.10 4.87
C VAL A 16 -0.10 -14.23 5.68
N ILE A 17 -0.32 -13.00 5.23
CA ILE A 17 -1.34 -12.12 5.77
C ILE A 17 -2.53 -12.16 4.82
N PHE A 18 -3.75 -12.26 5.33
CA PHE A 18 -4.95 -12.12 4.53
C PHE A 18 -6.00 -11.30 5.27
N ALA A 19 -6.94 -10.74 4.52
CA ALA A 19 -8.02 -9.92 5.04
C ALA A 19 -9.40 -10.52 4.72
N SER A 20 -10.30 -10.45 5.70
CA SER A 20 -11.74 -10.73 5.56
C SER A 20 -12.56 -9.62 6.22
N ASP A 21 -13.15 -9.90 7.38
CA ASP A 21 -13.74 -8.97 8.34
C ASP A 21 -12.69 -8.19 9.15
N THR A 22 -11.48 -8.74 9.25
CA THR A 22 -10.28 -8.08 9.78
C THR A 22 -9.04 -8.71 9.14
N PHE A 23 -7.86 -8.40 9.66
CA PHE A 23 -6.59 -8.98 9.22
C PHE A 23 -6.19 -10.20 10.05
N TYR A 24 -5.67 -11.20 9.35
CA TYR A 24 -5.17 -12.44 9.92
C TYR A 24 -3.76 -12.73 9.39
N PHE A 25 -2.92 -13.27 10.27
CA PHE A 25 -1.59 -13.77 9.94
C PHE A 25 -1.53 -15.28 10.14
N ILE A 26 -1.10 -16.00 9.12
CA ILE A 26 -0.85 -17.45 9.15
C ILE A 26 0.67 -17.65 9.14
N PRO A 27 1.27 -18.06 10.26
CA PRO A 27 2.67 -18.49 10.27
C PRO A 27 2.87 -19.67 9.32
N LEU A 28 3.93 -19.63 8.53
CA LEU A 28 4.40 -20.78 7.76
C LEU A 28 5.61 -21.35 8.49
N ASP A 29 5.54 -22.63 8.87
CA ASP A 29 6.58 -23.27 9.68
C ASP A 29 7.90 -23.33 8.90
N GLY A 30 8.83 -22.47 9.28
CA GLY A 30 10.19 -22.44 8.75
C GLY A 30 11.04 -23.57 9.31
N GLY A 31 10.84 -24.80 8.82
CA GLY A 31 11.92 -25.78 8.72
C GLY A 31 12.48 -26.40 10.01
N SER A 32 11.74 -26.49 11.12
CA SER A 32 12.12 -27.38 12.22
C SER A 32 11.38 -28.72 12.12
N SER A 33 12.13 -29.70 11.62
CA SER A 33 11.82 -31.12 11.54
C SER A 33 11.27 -31.70 12.85
N SER A 34 9.97 -31.64 13.04
CA SER A 34 9.26 -32.54 13.94
C SER A 34 7.90 -32.87 13.33
N SER A 35 7.65 -34.16 13.25
CA SER A 35 6.58 -34.83 12.52
C SER A 35 5.20 -34.56 13.11
N SER A 36 4.69 -33.33 12.96
CA SER A 36 3.26 -33.06 13.03
C SER A 36 2.92 -31.96 12.04
N SER A 37 2.16 -32.33 11.01
CA SER A 37 1.53 -31.46 10.03
C SER A 37 0.43 -30.62 10.70
N SER A 38 0.82 -29.80 11.67
CA SER A 38 -0.08 -28.89 12.38
C SER A 38 -0.17 -27.64 11.53
N ILE A 39 -1.25 -27.49 10.76
CA ILE A 39 -1.54 -26.23 10.08
C ILE A 39 -1.57 -25.14 11.16
N SER A 40 -0.60 -24.22 11.13
CA SER A 40 -0.56 -23.09 12.04
C SER A 40 -1.88 -22.32 11.95
N SER A 41 -2.60 -22.21 13.06
CA SER A 41 -3.92 -21.58 13.09
C SER A 41 -3.79 -20.09 12.74
N PRO A 42 -4.69 -19.53 11.91
CA PRO A 42 -4.72 -18.10 11.63
C PRO A 42 -4.79 -17.30 12.92
N ARG A 43 -3.86 -16.35 13.08
CA ARG A 43 -3.84 -15.39 14.19
C ARG A 43 -4.54 -14.12 13.74
N GLN A 44 -5.53 -13.67 14.49
CA GLN A 44 -6.14 -12.35 14.29
C GLN A 44 -5.15 -11.26 14.70
N LEU A 45 -4.93 -10.26 13.84
CA LEU A 45 -4.04 -9.13 14.12
C LEU A 45 -4.77 -7.97 14.81
N GLN A 46 -6.06 -7.80 14.53
CA GLN A 46 -6.90 -6.78 15.14
C GLN A 46 -8.32 -7.34 15.30
N PRO A 47 -9.06 -7.00 16.37
CA PRO A 47 -10.46 -7.39 16.47
C PRO A 47 -11.28 -6.72 15.35
N PRO A 48 -12.32 -7.38 14.83
CA PRO A 48 -13.22 -6.76 13.86
C PRO A 48 -13.95 -5.60 14.53
N ARG A 49 -14.01 -4.47 13.83
CA ARG A 49 -14.65 -3.25 14.31
C ARG A 49 -15.74 -2.83 13.33
N PRO A 50 -16.90 -2.35 13.81
CA PRO A 50 -17.93 -1.83 12.91
C PRO A 50 -17.36 -0.70 12.05
N ALA A 51 -17.64 -0.75 10.74
CA ALA A 51 -17.17 0.24 9.74
C ALA A 51 -15.65 0.27 9.46
N ASP A 52 -14.88 -0.66 10.02
CA ASP A 52 -13.47 -0.85 9.66
C ASP A 52 -13.36 -1.94 8.59
N PHE A 53 -13.39 -1.53 7.32
CA PHE A 53 -13.29 -2.45 6.18
C PHE A 53 -11.82 -2.62 5.76
N PRO A 54 -11.23 -3.83 5.87
CA PRO A 54 -9.86 -4.08 5.46
C PRO A 54 -9.65 -3.81 3.96
N VAL A 55 -8.57 -3.12 3.60
CA VAL A 55 -8.17 -2.86 2.21
C VAL A 55 -6.88 -3.58 1.87
N SER A 56 -5.82 -3.40 2.65
CA SER A 56 -4.50 -3.96 2.34
C SER A 56 -3.63 -4.11 3.58
N ALA A 57 -2.71 -5.07 3.56
CA ALA A 57 -1.68 -5.21 4.59
C ALA A 57 -0.29 -5.12 3.94
N GLN A 58 0.54 -4.21 4.44
CA GLN A 58 1.88 -3.96 3.90
C GLN A 58 2.95 -4.25 4.94
N VAL A 59 3.87 -5.16 4.63
CA VAL A 59 5.04 -5.42 5.48
C VAL A 59 6.00 -4.24 5.36
N ILE A 60 6.15 -3.49 6.44
CA ILE A 60 6.97 -2.27 6.51
C ILE A 60 8.41 -2.62 6.90
N SER A 61 8.58 -3.56 7.82
CA SER A 61 9.88 -4.07 8.24
C SER A 61 9.79 -5.55 8.64
N SER A 62 10.88 -6.13 9.14
CA SER A 62 10.90 -7.52 9.64
C SER A 62 9.98 -7.76 10.85
N SER A 63 9.47 -6.71 11.49
CA SER A 63 8.64 -6.80 12.69
C SER A 63 7.42 -5.89 12.66
N GLU A 64 7.13 -5.22 11.54
CA GLU A 64 6.07 -4.22 11.46
C GLU A 64 5.26 -4.36 10.18
N ILE A 65 3.95 -4.24 10.31
CA ILE A 65 2.94 -4.30 9.26
C ILE A 65 2.06 -3.06 9.37
N LEU A 66 1.78 -2.40 8.24
CA LEU A 66 0.69 -1.45 8.12
C LEU A 66 -0.59 -2.21 7.74
N LEU A 67 -1.59 -2.16 8.62
CA LEU A 67 -2.95 -2.58 8.32
C LEU A 67 -3.71 -1.36 7.80
N ALA A 68 -4.13 -1.40 6.54
CA ALA A 68 -4.89 -0.33 5.93
C ALA A 68 -6.36 -0.72 5.84
N TYR A 69 -7.20 0.04 6.52
CA TYR A 69 -8.64 0.02 6.40
C TYR A 69 -9.11 1.12 5.46
N GLN A 70 -10.39 1.12 5.11
CA GLN A 70 -11.01 2.10 4.21
C GLN A 70 -10.81 3.57 4.66
N ASN A 71 -10.88 3.83 5.97
CA ASN A 71 -10.86 5.20 6.51
C ASN A 71 -9.55 5.55 7.23
N HIS A 72 -8.79 4.54 7.63
CA HIS A 72 -7.57 4.74 8.41
C HIS A 72 -6.58 3.58 8.24
N GLY A 73 -5.37 3.75 8.75
CA GLY A 73 -4.38 2.69 8.88
C GLY A 73 -3.73 2.66 10.26
N CYS A 74 -3.23 1.51 10.67
CA CYS A 74 -2.46 1.37 11.89
C CYS A 74 -1.25 0.47 11.68
N PHE A 75 -0.19 0.70 12.44
CA PHE A 75 1.02 -0.11 12.40
C PHE A 75 1.00 -1.10 13.55
N VAL A 76 1.20 -2.38 13.24
CA VAL A 76 1.21 -3.47 14.22
C VAL A 76 2.38 -4.41 13.97
N ASP A 77 2.72 -5.21 14.97
CA ASP A 77 3.62 -6.34 14.81
C ASP A 77 2.87 -7.61 14.30
N PHE A 78 3.60 -8.70 14.07
CA PHE A 78 3.03 -10.00 13.68
C PHE A 78 2.20 -10.68 14.80
N HIS A 79 2.10 -10.07 15.98
CA HIS A 79 1.23 -10.47 17.07
C HIS A 79 -0.05 -9.61 17.15
N GLY A 80 -0.15 -8.56 16.31
CA GLY A 80 -1.28 -7.64 16.30
C GLY A 80 -1.16 -6.46 17.25
N GLN A 81 -0.01 -6.31 17.93
CA GLN A 81 0.21 -5.23 18.88
C GLN A 81 0.65 -3.97 18.14
N GLU A 82 0.06 -2.83 18.49
CA GLU A 82 0.39 -1.55 17.85
C GLU A 82 1.86 -1.17 18.08
N THR A 83 2.57 -0.88 16.99
CA THR A 83 3.99 -0.49 17.00
C THR A 83 4.18 1.02 16.95
N ARG A 84 3.18 1.77 16.49
CA ARG A 84 3.18 3.25 16.42
C ARG A 84 1.93 3.81 17.10
N ARG A 85 2.06 4.99 17.71
CA ARG A 85 0.96 5.65 18.43
C ARG A 85 -0.03 6.37 17.51
N GLN A 86 0.43 6.81 16.34
CA GLN A 86 -0.36 7.62 15.42
C GLN A 86 -1.08 6.72 14.42
N ILE A 87 -2.41 6.84 14.40
CA ILE A 87 -3.26 6.30 13.35
C ILE A 87 -3.05 7.11 12.07
N VAL A 88 -3.01 6.43 10.94
CA VAL A 88 -2.98 7.06 9.62
C VAL A 88 -4.41 7.39 9.21
N GLU A 89 -4.70 8.65 8.90
CA GLU A 89 -5.99 9.03 8.32
C GLU A 89 -5.81 9.22 6.81
N TRP A 90 -6.60 8.51 6.01
CA TRP A 90 -6.59 8.67 4.56
C TRP A 90 -7.43 9.89 4.17
N GLU A 91 -6.95 10.74 3.27
CA GLU A 91 -7.77 11.85 2.75
C GLU A 91 -8.95 11.34 1.91
N LYS A 92 -8.75 10.21 1.23
CA LYS A 92 -9.73 9.52 0.39
C LYS A 92 -9.64 8.03 0.62
N MET A 93 -10.70 7.29 0.30
CA MET A 93 -10.67 5.83 0.36
C MET A 93 -9.53 5.28 -0.52
N PRO A 94 -8.61 4.48 0.03
CA PRO A 94 -7.60 3.83 -0.78
C PRO A 94 -8.23 2.67 -1.56
N MET A 95 -7.96 2.61 -2.86
CA MET A 95 -8.33 1.48 -3.71
C MET A 95 -7.21 0.43 -3.72
N GLU A 96 -5.97 0.87 -3.83
CA GLU A 96 -4.79 0.01 -3.83
C GLU A 96 -3.67 0.66 -3.01
N ILE A 97 -2.90 -0.14 -2.29
CA ILE A 97 -1.77 0.33 -1.49
C ILE A 97 -0.59 -0.60 -1.69
N VAL A 98 0.59 -0.01 -1.84
CA VAL A 98 1.85 -0.77 -1.85
C VAL A 98 2.96 -0.01 -1.15
N PHE A 99 3.74 -0.74 -0.37
CA PHE A 99 4.96 -0.21 0.24
C PHE A 99 6.19 -0.66 -0.54
N THR A 100 7.06 0.28 -0.90
CA THR A 100 8.45 -0.01 -1.29
C THR A 100 9.35 0.97 -0.58
N SER A 101 10.08 0.47 0.41
CA SER A 101 10.88 1.30 1.32
C SER A 101 11.68 2.41 0.59
N PRO A 102 11.59 3.67 1.07
CA PRO A 102 10.81 4.13 2.22
C PRO A 102 9.37 4.59 1.89
N PHE A 103 8.92 4.44 0.64
CA PHE A 103 7.67 5.05 0.16
C PHE A 103 6.46 4.12 0.24
N LEU A 104 5.33 4.69 0.66
CA LEU A 104 4.00 4.12 0.56
C LEU A 104 3.28 4.81 -0.61
N TYR A 105 2.77 4.03 -1.55
CA TYR A 105 1.97 4.49 -2.67
C TYR A 105 0.52 4.13 -2.38
N VAL A 106 -0.35 5.13 -2.37
CA VAL A 106 -1.78 5.00 -2.11
C VAL A 106 -2.52 5.46 -3.36
N VAL A 107 -3.22 4.53 -4.01
CA VAL A 107 -4.00 4.80 -5.21
C VAL A 107 -5.44 5.06 -4.80
N HIS A 108 -5.96 6.22 -5.20
CA HIS A 108 -7.35 6.61 -5.08
C HIS A 108 -8.04 6.54 -6.46
N ASP A 109 -9.31 6.93 -6.50
CA ASP A 109 -10.11 6.98 -7.74
C ASP A 109 -9.61 8.05 -8.73
N ASP A 110 -9.13 9.18 -8.20
CA ASP A 110 -8.76 10.39 -8.96
C ASP A 110 -7.31 10.85 -8.74
N SER A 111 -6.52 10.10 -7.98
CA SER A 111 -5.17 10.50 -7.62
C SER A 111 -4.30 9.35 -7.12
N ILE A 112 -2.99 9.56 -7.14
CA ILE A 112 -2.00 8.73 -6.45
C ILE A 112 -1.31 9.59 -5.42
N GLU A 113 -1.34 9.16 -4.16
CA GLU A 113 -0.59 9.75 -3.06
C GLU A 113 0.70 8.96 -2.82
N ILE A 114 1.80 9.67 -2.58
CA ILE A 114 3.09 9.11 -2.22
C ILE A 114 3.51 9.70 -0.87
N LEU A 115 3.71 8.82 0.09
CA LEU A 115 4.13 9.15 1.45
C LEU A 115 5.47 8.52 1.76
N GLU A 116 6.37 9.25 2.42
CA GLU A 116 7.60 8.66 2.98
C GLU A 116 7.34 8.18 4.41
N VAL A 117 7.44 6.87 4.62
CA VAL A 117 7.32 6.25 5.94
C VAL A 117 8.59 6.54 6.72
N SER A 118 8.42 7.13 7.90
CA SER A 118 9.52 7.45 8.79
C SER A 118 10.00 6.21 9.56
N ASP A 119 11.30 6.17 9.83
CA ASP A 119 11.95 5.16 10.68
C ASP A 119 11.67 5.40 12.18
N ASP A 120 11.26 6.60 12.58
CA ASP A 120 10.91 6.94 13.97
C ASP A 120 9.46 6.53 14.28
N PRO A 121 9.21 5.61 15.23
CA PRO A 121 7.85 5.20 15.60
C PRO A 121 6.98 6.33 16.20
N GLN A 122 7.57 7.45 16.64
CA GLN A 122 6.81 8.61 17.13
C GLN A 122 6.25 9.47 15.99
N LYS A 123 6.79 9.35 14.78
CA LYS A 123 6.35 10.11 13.60
C LYS A 123 6.09 9.14 12.46
N THR A 124 4.84 8.95 12.06
CA THR A 124 4.51 7.90 11.08
C THR A 124 5.04 8.21 9.67
N PHE A 125 4.83 9.43 9.19
CA PHE A 125 5.30 9.89 7.88
C PHE A 125 6.16 11.15 7.99
N LEU A 126 7.04 11.36 7.02
CA LEU A 126 7.69 12.66 6.84
C LEU A 126 6.68 13.69 6.30
N GLU A 127 6.95 14.98 6.49
CA GLU A 127 6.00 16.06 6.15
C GLU A 127 5.77 16.24 4.64
N GLU A 128 6.62 15.64 3.81
CA GLU A 128 6.49 15.72 2.36
C GLU A 128 5.53 14.62 1.86
N ARG A 129 4.32 15.05 1.46
CA ARG A 129 3.32 14.24 0.76
C ARG A 129 3.25 14.71 -0.69
N GLU A 130 3.47 13.81 -1.64
CA GLU A 130 3.30 14.09 -3.05
C GLU A 130 1.97 13.52 -3.54
N VAL A 131 1.24 14.28 -4.36
CA VAL A 131 -0.03 13.85 -4.95
C VAL A 131 0.03 14.05 -6.46
N PHE A 132 -0.33 13.01 -7.20
CA PHE A 132 -0.40 12.99 -8.66
C PHE A 132 -1.87 12.81 -9.05
N GLU A 133 -2.47 13.84 -9.64
CA GLU A 133 -3.84 13.77 -10.13
C GLU A 133 -3.91 12.90 -11.39
N CYS A 134 -4.75 11.87 -11.36
CA CYS A 134 -4.96 10.95 -12.47
C CYS A 134 -6.19 10.09 -12.23
N VAL A 135 -6.88 9.66 -13.28
CA VAL A 135 -8.05 8.78 -13.14
C VAL A 135 -7.71 7.34 -13.50
N ASN A 136 -8.43 6.39 -12.91
CA ASN A 136 -8.34 4.96 -13.24
C ASN A 136 -6.89 4.43 -13.20
N ALA A 137 -6.21 4.74 -12.11
CA ALA A 137 -4.87 4.26 -11.82
C ALA A 137 -4.91 2.86 -11.19
N HIS A 138 -3.98 1.99 -11.58
CA HIS A 138 -3.86 0.64 -11.05
C HIS A 138 -2.40 0.25 -10.87
N LEU A 139 -2.10 -0.38 -9.74
CA LEU A 139 -0.78 -0.94 -9.48
C LEU A 139 -0.59 -2.21 -10.29
N ILE A 140 0.39 -2.21 -11.20
CA ILE A 140 0.66 -3.36 -12.06
C ILE A 140 1.96 -4.09 -11.70
N GLY A 141 2.83 -3.51 -10.85
CA GLY A 141 3.99 -4.24 -10.36
C GLY A 141 4.94 -3.46 -9.45
N ARG A 142 5.81 -4.21 -8.77
CA ARG A 142 6.93 -3.69 -7.97
C ARG A 142 8.24 -3.88 -8.75
N GLN A 143 9.18 -2.96 -8.58
CA GLN A 143 10.45 -3.00 -9.31
C GLN A 143 11.57 -3.68 -8.51
N LEU A 144 12.44 -4.40 -9.21
CA LEU A 144 13.71 -4.87 -8.66
C LEU A 144 14.58 -3.64 -8.36
N GLY A 145 14.98 -3.47 -7.09
CA GLY A 145 15.72 -2.29 -6.62
C GLY A 145 14.86 -1.18 -6.01
N GLY A 146 13.54 -1.38 -5.89
CA GLY A 146 12.62 -0.45 -5.25
C GLY A 146 11.83 0.41 -6.24
N GLY A 147 10.64 0.84 -5.82
CA GLY A 147 9.69 1.57 -6.64
C GLY A 147 8.57 0.69 -7.22
N VAL A 148 7.66 1.33 -7.95
CA VAL A 148 6.43 0.74 -8.45
C VAL A 148 6.16 1.13 -9.90
N ILE A 149 5.34 0.33 -10.56
CA ILE A 149 4.81 0.57 -11.90
C ILE A 149 3.30 0.69 -11.77
N ILE A 150 2.76 1.82 -12.21
CA ILE A 150 1.34 2.14 -12.13
C ILE A 150 0.84 2.41 -13.55
N SER A 151 -0.24 1.75 -13.97
CA SER A 151 -0.95 2.11 -15.20
C SER A 151 -1.96 3.20 -14.89
N VAL A 152 -2.05 4.21 -15.73
CA VAL A 152 -3.05 5.28 -15.66
C VAL A 152 -3.83 5.26 -16.97
N SER A 153 -5.15 5.14 -16.89
CA SER A 153 -5.99 5.03 -18.08
C SER A 153 -6.96 6.19 -18.22
N SER A 154 -6.97 6.79 -19.41
CA SER A 154 -7.97 7.75 -19.86
C SER A 154 -8.97 7.08 -20.80
N GLN A 155 -9.87 7.87 -21.38
CA GLN A 155 -10.81 7.39 -22.39
C GLN A 155 -10.12 6.86 -23.66
N ASP A 156 -8.98 7.46 -24.04
CA ASP A 156 -8.34 7.24 -25.33
C ASP A 156 -7.00 6.50 -25.24
N SER A 157 -6.38 6.47 -24.06
CA SER A 157 -5.05 5.88 -23.87
C SER A 157 -4.86 5.30 -22.47
N THR A 158 -4.00 4.27 -22.40
CA THR A 158 -3.43 3.78 -21.13
C THR A 158 -1.93 4.03 -21.16
N GLU A 159 -1.44 4.74 -20.16
CA GLU A 159 -0.03 5.04 -19.95
C GLU A 159 0.51 4.22 -18.78
N VAL A 160 1.80 3.88 -18.83
CA VAL A 160 2.48 3.17 -17.75
C VAL A 160 3.55 4.06 -17.16
N HIS A 161 3.40 4.39 -15.89
CA HIS A 161 4.28 5.29 -15.15
C HIS A 161 5.17 4.51 -14.20
N ARG A 162 6.44 4.91 -14.14
CA ARG A 162 7.45 4.34 -13.25
C ARG A 162 7.76 5.32 -12.12
N PHE A 163 7.57 4.89 -10.88
CA PHE A 163 7.97 5.62 -9.69
C PHE A 163 9.14 4.89 -9.03
N SER A 164 10.31 5.51 -8.95
CA SER A 164 11.54 4.86 -8.45
C SER A 164 12.00 5.45 -7.12
N THR A 165 12.41 4.60 -6.18
CA THR A 165 12.95 5.02 -4.87
C THR A 165 14.40 5.53 -4.95
N SER A 166 15.17 5.11 -5.97
CA SER A 166 16.59 5.39 -6.12
C SER A 166 16.95 6.86 -6.39
N GLY A 167 15.96 7.71 -6.68
CA GLY A 167 16.14 9.15 -6.92
C GLY A 167 16.02 10.04 -5.68
N ALA A 168 15.54 9.51 -4.55
CA ALA A 168 15.11 10.33 -3.40
C ALA A 168 16.24 11.10 -2.68
N ARG A 169 17.52 10.75 -2.89
CA ARG A 169 18.65 11.54 -2.35
C ARG A 169 19.08 12.72 -3.22
N GLY A 170 18.47 12.92 -4.39
CA GLY A 170 18.67 14.09 -5.22
C GLY A 170 17.38 14.90 -5.31
N ARG A 171 17.26 15.95 -4.50
CA ARG A 171 16.22 17.00 -4.56
C ARG A 171 15.58 17.09 -5.96
N ILE A 172 14.38 16.53 -6.10
CA ILE A 172 13.56 16.77 -7.28
C ILE A 172 13.02 18.20 -7.11
N GLN A 173 13.68 19.15 -7.77
CA GLN A 173 13.15 20.49 -7.91
C GLN A 173 11.72 20.40 -8.41
N LYS A 174 10.77 21.02 -7.67
CA LYS A 174 9.35 21.24 -8.02
C LYS A 174 9.09 21.03 -9.52
N ARG A 175 8.79 19.80 -9.92
CA ARG A 175 8.18 19.56 -11.23
C ARG A 175 6.73 19.91 -11.00
N ARG A 176 6.35 21.16 -11.31
CA ARG A 176 4.97 21.46 -11.65
C ARG A 176 4.59 20.42 -12.69
N GLY A 177 3.68 19.52 -12.34
CA GLY A 177 3.10 18.55 -13.24
C GLY A 177 2.35 19.28 -14.34
N ALA A 178 3.08 19.77 -15.34
CA ALA A 178 2.53 19.95 -16.66
C ALA A 178 2.38 18.53 -17.20
N SER A 179 1.15 18.00 -17.15
CA SER A 179 0.77 16.87 -17.99
C SER A 179 1.25 17.18 -19.41
N PRO A 180 1.98 16.28 -20.08
CA PRO A 180 2.31 16.47 -21.48
C PRO A 180 1.09 16.11 -22.33
N CYS A 181 0.01 16.88 -22.21
CA CYS A 181 -1.02 16.96 -23.25
C CYS A 181 -0.91 18.33 -23.93
N ALA A 182 0.21 18.48 -24.64
CA ALA A 182 0.42 19.52 -25.63
C ALA A 182 0.73 18.87 -26.98
N THR A 183 -0.19 18.06 -27.52
CA THR A 183 -0.33 17.73 -28.96
C THR A 183 -1.67 16.99 -29.05
N LEU A 184 -2.72 17.40 -29.75
CA LEU A 184 -2.80 18.06 -31.05
C LEU A 184 -3.80 19.23 -31.03
N LYS A 185 -3.34 20.41 -31.46
CA LYS A 185 -4.21 21.29 -32.24
C LYS A 185 -4.26 20.72 -33.66
N ARG A 186 -5.44 20.34 -34.13
CA ARG A 186 -5.72 20.42 -35.57
C ARG A 186 -7.12 20.98 -35.79
N THR A 187 -7.12 22.24 -36.20
CA THR A 187 -8.28 22.99 -36.66
C THR A 187 -8.82 22.40 -37.97
N LYS A 188 -10.14 22.31 -38.02
CA LYS A 188 -11.11 22.33 -39.14
C LYS A 188 -10.57 22.19 -40.57
N ASN A 189 -11.13 21.22 -41.30
CA ASN A 189 -11.94 21.46 -42.50
C ASN A 189 -13.12 20.50 -42.49
#